data_AF-A0A940Z941-F1
#
_entry.id   AF-A0A940Z941-F1
#
_cell.length_a   1.000
_cell.length_b   1.000
_cell.length_c   1.000
_cell.angle_alpha   90.00
_cell.angle_beta   90.00
_cell.angle_gamma   90.00
#
_symmetry.space_group_name_H-M   'P 1'
#
loop_
_entity.id
_entity.type
_entity.pdbx_description
1 polymer ?
#
loop_
_entity_poly.entity_id
_entity_poly.type
_entity_poly.pdbx_seq_one_letter_code
_entity_poly.pdbx_strand_id
1 'polypeptide(L)'
;MNLPFLDWNARITTLPDSHLLQTAEWGRFKALYGWEVLPQLWLASGERYDTGNEPLSEEVRAAALVLQRTTAFGWLPFNLRLLYVPKGPLLDWSDLPVRRKVLADLKQLAHQQRAIFIKIDPDVRLGIGVPGGPDELPDPTGQAVEEDLQASGWRYSPEQVQFRNTVLIDLVHPEEELLAVMKQKTRYNIRLAAKKGVTVRPGEVADLETLYQMYAETSIRDGFVIRDRAYYLQLWNSFISAGMAKPLVAEWGGQPVAGLVLFHFAG
;
A
#
# COMPACT_ATOMS: atom_id res chain seq x y z
N MET A 1 4.49 2.18 -23.16
CA MET A 1 3.15 1.58 -23.30
C MET A 1 2.23 2.45 -22.46
N ASN A 2 1.31 3.19 -23.08
CA ASN A 2 0.33 3.99 -22.34
C ASN A 2 -0.56 3.00 -21.60
N LEU A 3 -0.30 2.74 -20.31
CA LEU A 3 -1.22 2.01 -19.45
C LEU A 3 -2.47 2.89 -19.33
N PRO A 4 -3.59 2.54 -19.99
CA PRO A 4 -4.78 3.33 -19.84
C PRO A 4 -5.40 2.83 -18.53
N PHE A 5 -5.44 3.71 -17.54
CA PHE A 5 -6.06 3.50 -16.23
C PHE A 5 -7.30 4.40 -16.17
N LEU A 6 -8.22 4.25 -17.13
CA LEU A 6 -9.34 5.17 -17.24
C LEU A 6 -10.22 5.05 -15.99
N ASP A 7 -10.25 6.12 -15.20
CA ASP A 7 -10.97 6.22 -13.93
C ASP A 7 -10.63 5.15 -12.88
N TRP A 8 -9.51 4.42 -13.03
CA TRP A 8 -9.14 3.33 -12.11
C TRP A 8 -9.12 3.79 -10.65
N ASN A 9 -8.48 4.91 -10.36
CA ASN A 9 -8.40 5.46 -9.01
C ASN A 9 -9.78 5.80 -8.44
N ALA A 10 -10.66 6.39 -9.25
CA ALA A 10 -12.03 6.73 -8.85
C ALA A 10 -12.90 5.47 -8.60
N ARG A 11 -12.62 4.38 -9.32
CA ARG A 11 -13.30 3.09 -9.11
C ARG A 11 -12.87 2.45 -7.80
N ILE A 12 -11.57 2.43 -7.51
CA ILE A 12 -11.09 1.76 -6.30
C ILE A 12 -11.36 2.58 -5.03
N THR A 13 -11.57 3.90 -5.12
CA THR A 13 -11.94 4.74 -3.96
C THR A 13 -13.30 4.40 -3.37
N THR A 14 -14.17 3.69 -4.11
CA THR A 14 -15.48 3.25 -3.58
C THR A 14 -15.40 1.93 -2.81
N LEU A 15 -14.24 1.26 -2.84
CA LEU A 15 -14.03 -0.02 -2.16
C LEU A 15 -13.49 0.21 -0.74
N PRO A 16 -13.82 -0.67 0.22
CA PRO A 16 -13.25 -0.62 1.56
C PRO A 16 -11.73 -0.81 1.50
N ASP A 17 -11.03 -0.19 2.45
CA ASP A 17 -9.58 -0.28 2.63
C ASP A 17 -8.77 0.00 1.35
N SER A 18 -9.28 0.90 0.50
CA SER A 18 -8.60 1.29 -0.72
C SER A 18 -7.19 1.84 -0.42
N HIS A 19 -6.20 1.34 -1.16
CA HIS A 19 -4.80 1.49 -0.78
C HIS A 19 -3.95 2.13 -1.87
N LEU A 20 -2.98 2.97 -1.47
CA LEU A 20 -2.04 3.65 -2.37
C LEU A 20 -1.35 2.69 -3.37
N LEU A 21 -0.97 1.49 -2.90
CA LEU A 21 -0.29 0.47 -3.72
C LEU A 21 -1.21 -0.22 -4.74
N GLN A 22 -2.50 0.08 -4.72
CA GLN A 22 -3.46 -0.38 -5.72
C GLN A 22 -3.76 0.72 -6.76
N THR A 23 -3.14 1.89 -6.69
CA THR A 23 -3.40 3.03 -7.59
C THR A 23 -2.71 2.89 -8.95
N ALA A 24 -3.23 3.64 -9.94
CA ALA A 24 -2.64 3.75 -11.26
C ALA A 24 -1.18 4.25 -11.21
N GLU A 25 -0.89 5.22 -10.35
CA GLU A 25 0.42 5.82 -10.14
C GLU A 25 1.42 4.79 -9.64
N TRP A 26 1.00 3.94 -8.70
CA TRP A 26 1.83 2.81 -8.26
C TRP A 26 2.11 1.85 -9.41
N GLY A 27 1.09 1.46 -10.17
CA GLY A 27 1.26 0.61 -11.35
C GLY A 27 2.24 1.19 -12.37
N ARG A 28 2.06 2.46 -12.77
CA ARG A 28 2.96 3.17 -13.69
C ARG A 28 4.38 3.22 -13.14
N PHE A 29 4.56 3.53 -11.86
CA PHE A 29 5.87 3.55 -11.22
C PHE A 29 6.54 2.17 -11.27
N LYS A 30 5.81 1.10 -10.89
CA LYS A 30 6.35 -0.28 -10.91
C LYS A 30 6.70 -0.74 -12.32
N ALA A 31 5.98 -0.29 -13.34
CA ALA A 31 6.30 -0.58 -14.73
C ALA A 31 7.68 -0.07 -15.17
N LEU A 32 8.14 1.06 -14.62
CA LEU A 32 9.50 1.57 -14.85
C LEU A 32 10.58 0.63 -14.29
N TYR A 33 10.21 -0.19 -13.31
CA TYR A 33 11.09 -1.16 -12.63
C TYR A 33 10.82 -2.61 -13.07
N GLY A 34 10.34 -2.79 -14.31
CA GLY A 34 10.23 -4.11 -14.95
C GLY A 34 9.06 -4.97 -14.49
N TRP A 35 8.04 -4.35 -13.88
CA TRP A 35 6.78 -5.03 -13.58
C TRP A 35 5.78 -4.82 -14.72
N GLU A 36 5.10 -5.87 -15.13
CA GLU A 36 3.91 -5.76 -15.95
C GLU A 36 2.70 -5.57 -15.04
N VAL A 37 1.75 -4.73 -15.45
CA VAL A 37 0.59 -4.38 -14.63
C VAL A 37 -0.66 -4.98 -15.27
N LEU A 38 -1.37 -5.78 -14.49
CA LEU A 38 -2.57 -6.52 -14.87
C LEU A 38 -3.72 -6.07 -13.95
N PRO A 39 -4.41 -4.95 -14.25
CA PRO A 39 -5.57 -4.52 -13.48
C PRO A 39 -6.69 -5.55 -13.57
N GLN A 40 -7.44 -5.78 -12.49
CA GLN A 40 -8.59 -6.68 -12.45
C GLN A 40 -9.75 -5.98 -11.75
N LEU A 41 -10.96 -6.05 -12.31
CA LEU A 41 -12.18 -5.48 -11.75
C LEU A 41 -13.28 -6.54 -11.71
N TRP A 42 -14.07 -6.54 -10.65
CA TRP A 42 -15.26 -7.38 -10.50
C TRP A 42 -16.47 -6.49 -10.27
N LEU A 43 -17.51 -6.67 -11.08
CA LEU A 43 -18.75 -5.90 -11.00
C LEU A 43 -19.83 -6.62 -10.19
N ALA A 44 -20.90 -5.90 -9.84
CA ALA A 44 -22.07 -6.45 -9.15
C ALA A 44 -22.74 -7.62 -9.89
N SER A 45 -22.75 -7.60 -11.24
CA SER A 45 -23.18 -8.73 -12.07
C SER A 45 -22.34 -10.00 -11.94
N GLY A 46 -21.14 -9.90 -11.35
CA GLY A 46 -20.16 -10.99 -11.30
C GLY A 46 -19.25 -11.05 -12.52
N GLU A 47 -19.39 -10.13 -13.48
CA GLU A 47 -18.44 -9.98 -14.58
C GLU A 47 -17.06 -9.56 -14.07
N ARG A 48 -16.01 -10.04 -14.74
CA ARG A 48 -14.62 -9.72 -14.45
C ARG A 48 -13.96 -9.11 -15.69
N TYR A 49 -13.26 -8.00 -15.48
CA TYR A 49 -12.53 -7.28 -16.51
C TYR A 49 -11.04 -7.11 -16.17
N ASP A 50 -10.17 -7.01 -17.18
CA ASP A 50 -8.72 -7.13 -17.04
C ASP A 50 -7.87 -6.03 -17.70
N THR A 51 -8.49 -4.96 -18.20
CA THR A 51 -7.81 -3.84 -18.88
C THR A 51 -7.80 -2.55 -18.07
N GLY A 52 -8.72 -2.40 -17.11
CA GLY A 52 -8.86 -1.20 -16.30
C GLY A 52 -9.42 0.02 -17.05
N ASN A 53 -9.97 -0.19 -18.25
CA ASN A 53 -10.51 0.86 -19.13
C ASN A 53 -11.97 0.66 -19.50
N GLU A 54 -12.62 -0.29 -18.86
CA GLU A 54 -13.92 -0.76 -19.30
C GLU A 54 -14.96 0.30 -18.99
N PRO A 55 -15.88 0.62 -19.92
CA PRO A 55 -16.97 1.53 -19.64
C PRO A 55 -17.90 0.82 -18.64
N LEU A 56 -17.85 1.23 -17.38
CA LEU A 56 -18.65 0.62 -16.34
C LEU A 56 -20.01 1.28 -16.27
N SER A 57 -21.06 0.48 -16.39
CA SER A 57 -22.45 0.86 -16.07
C SER A 57 -22.90 0.35 -14.70
N GLU A 58 -22.03 -0.38 -13.99
CA GLU A 58 -22.36 -1.08 -12.75
C GLU A 58 -21.33 -0.79 -11.64
N GLU A 59 -21.76 -1.03 -10.41
CA GLU A 59 -20.94 -0.91 -9.20
C GLU A 59 -19.76 -1.91 -9.21
N VAL A 60 -18.59 -1.43 -8.82
CA VAL A 60 -17.40 -2.25 -8.60
C VAL A 60 -17.48 -2.88 -7.20
N ARG A 61 -17.42 -4.21 -7.13
CA ARG A 61 -17.45 -4.99 -5.88
C ARG A 61 -16.06 -5.41 -5.41
N ALA A 62 -15.11 -5.51 -6.33
CA ALA A 62 -13.72 -5.76 -6.00
C ALA A 62 -12.77 -5.23 -7.09
N ALA A 63 -11.52 -5.00 -6.71
CA ALA A 63 -10.44 -4.62 -7.63
C ALA A 63 -9.11 -5.23 -7.21
N ALA A 64 -8.23 -5.49 -8.16
CA ALA A 64 -6.86 -5.92 -7.90
C ALA A 64 -5.91 -5.37 -8.96
N LEU A 65 -4.95 -4.55 -8.54
CA LEU A 65 -3.78 -4.19 -9.33
C LEU A 65 -2.74 -5.30 -9.19
N VAL A 66 -2.79 -6.28 -10.11
CA VAL A 66 -1.84 -7.41 -10.09
C VAL A 66 -0.55 -6.99 -10.79
N LEU A 67 0.58 -7.17 -10.11
CA LEU A 67 1.92 -6.90 -10.65
C LEU A 67 2.58 -8.22 -11.04
N GLN A 68 2.92 -8.38 -12.31
CA GLN A 68 3.65 -9.52 -12.84
C GLN A 68 5.13 -9.18 -12.98
N ARG A 69 6.01 -10.04 -12.46
CA ARG A 69 7.44 -9.98 -12.75
C ARG A 69 7.87 -11.22 -13.50
N THR A 70 8.55 -11.00 -14.62
CA THR A 70 9.11 -12.06 -15.46
C THR A 70 10.62 -12.04 -15.31
N THR A 71 11.20 -13.16 -14.87
CA THR A 71 12.65 -13.35 -14.79
C THR A 71 13.07 -14.44 -15.75
N ALA A 72 13.92 -14.07 -16.71
CA ALA A 72 14.59 -15.03 -17.58
C ALA A 72 15.91 -15.46 -16.94
N PHE A 73 16.15 -16.76 -16.88
CA PHE A 73 17.46 -17.31 -16.53
C PHE A 73 18.04 -17.95 -17.78
N GLY A 74 19.23 -17.53 -18.21
CA GLY A 74 19.82 -17.98 -19.47
C GLY A 74 20.05 -19.50 -19.59
N TRP A 75 19.96 -20.24 -18.49
CA TRP A 75 20.09 -21.70 -18.45
C TRP A 75 18.73 -22.45 -18.43
N LEU A 76 17.61 -21.75 -18.20
CA LEU A 76 16.27 -22.35 -18.20
C LEU A 76 15.58 -22.11 -19.56
N PRO A 77 14.89 -23.11 -20.13
CA PRO A 77 14.19 -22.95 -21.41
C PRO A 77 12.86 -22.20 -21.29
N PHE A 78 12.49 -21.71 -20.10
CA PHE A 78 11.26 -20.96 -19.85
C PHE A 78 11.48 -19.83 -18.85
N ASN A 79 10.65 -18.80 -18.96
CA ASN A 79 10.68 -17.67 -18.04
C ASN A 79 9.92 -18.00 -16.75
N LEU A 80 10.46 -17.56 -15.61
CA LEU A 80 9.78 -17.61 -14.33
C LEU A 80 8.89 -16.38 -14.17
N ARG A 81 7.62 -16.60 -13.82
CA ARG A 81 6.66 -15.52 -13.57
C ARG A 81 6.15 -15.60 -12.14
N LEU A 82 6.08 -14.45 -11.50
CA LEU A 82 5.45 -14.28 -10.19
C LEU A 82 4.42 -13.17 -10.29
N LEU A 83 3.28 -13.37 -9.63
CA LEU A 83 2.25 -12.36 -9.49
C LEU A 83 2.21 -11.85 -8.04
N TYR A 84 1.96 -10.56 -7.88
CA TYR A 84 1.85 -9.93 -6.57
C TYR A 84 0.76 -8.86 -6.58
N VAL A 85 -0.13 -8.88 -5.59
CA VAL A 85 -1.18 -7.88 -5.39
C VAL A 85 -0.88 -7.10 -4.10
N PRO A 86 -0.07 -6.04 -4.16
CA PRO A 86 0.35 -5.31 -2.96
C PRO A 86 -0.83 -4.62 -2.28
N LYS A 87 -1.11 -4.98 -1.03
CA LYS A 87 -2.22 -4.42 -0.23
C LYS A 87 -3.59 -4.61 -0.87
N GLY A 88 -3.72 -5.63 -1.72
CA GLY A 88 -4.99 -6.05 -2.31
C GLY A 88 -5.14 -7.57 -2.29
N PRO A 89 -6.18 -8.12 -2.91
CA PRO A 89 -7.26 -7.41 -3.61
C PRO A 89 -8.08 -6.52 -2.67
N LEU A 90 -8.69 -5.48 -3.24
CA LEU A 90 -9.64 -4.59 -2.58
C LEU A 90 -11.03 -5.17 -2.72
N LEU A 91 -11.67 -5.53 -1.62
CA LEU A 91 -13.06 -5.99 -1.55
C LEU A 91 -13.56 -5.89 -0.11
N ASP A 92 -14.88 -5.98 0.08
CA ASP A 92 -15.44 -6.30 1.39
C ASP A 92 -15.14 -7.76 1.74
N TRP A 93 -14.15 -7.96 2.61
CA TRP A 93 -13.71 -9.30 3.03
C TRP A 93 -14.75 -10.08 3.84
N SER A 94 -15.83 -9.42 4.32
CA SER A 94 -16.97 -10.09 4.96
C SER A 94 -17.96 -10.69 3.94
N ASP A 95 -17.92 -10.23 2.69
CA ASP A 95 -18.74 -10.75 1.58
C ASP A 95 -18.14 -12.07 1.06
N LEU A 96 -18.59 -13.19 1.64
CA LEU A 96 -18.08 -14.54 1.32
C LEU A 96 -18.21 -14.91 -0.18
N PRO A 97 -19.36 -14.67 -0.86
CA PRO A 97 -19.47 -14.88 -2.31
C PRO A 97 -18.42 -14.11 -3.13
N VAL A 98 -18.25 -12.80 -2.87
CA VAL A 98 -17.28 -11.97 -3.59
C VAL A 98 -15.86 -12.43 -3.29
N ARG A 99 -15.52 -12.67 -2.02
CA ARG A 99 -14.21 -13.16 -1.57
C ARG A 99 -13.81 -14.44 -2.29
N ARG A 100 -14.67 -15.46 -2.27
CA ARG A 100 -14.37 -16.75 -2.93
C ARG A 100 -14.20 -16.62 -4.43
N LYS A 101 -15.04 -15.82 -5.08
CA LYS A 101 -14.94 -15.55 -6.51
C LYS A 101 -13.62 -14.86 -6.86
N VAL A 102 -13.26 -13.79 -6.17
CA VAL A 102 -12.02 -13.04 -6.41
C VAL A 102 -10.80 -13.94 -6.23
N LEU A 103 -10.74 -14.73 -5.15
CA LEU A 103 -9.62 -15.63 -4.89
C LEU A 103 -9.51 -16.75 -5.95
N ALA A 104 -10.63 -17.32 -6.38
CA ALA A 104 -10.65 -18.32 -7.46
C ALA A 104 -10.18 -17.73 -8.79
N ASP A 105 -10.66 -16.52 -9.13
CA ASP A 105 -10.32 -15.79 -10.34
C ASP A 105 -8.83 -15.40 -10.37
N LEU A 106 -8.26 -14.97 -9.24
CA LEU A 106 -6.82 -14.69 -9.09
C LEU A 106 -5.96 -15.95 -9.24
N LYS A 107 -6.42 -17.08 -8.71
CA LYS A 107 -5.76 -18.38 -8.91
C LYS A 107 -5.79 -18.78 -10.39
N GLN A 108 -6.94 -18.59 -11.07
CA GLN A 108 -7.06 -18.85 -12.50
C GLN A 108 -6.13 -17.93 -13.32
N LEU A 109 -6.04 -16.65 -12.96
CA LEU A 109 -5.10 -15.72 -13.59
C LEU A 109 -3.65 -16.21 -13.45
N ALA A 110 -3.24 -16.66 -12.25
CA ALA A 110 -1.92 -17.23 -12.02
C ALA A 110 -1.64 -18.44 -12.93
N HIS A 111 -2.62 -19.33 -13.11
CA HIS A 111 -2.52 -20.46 -14.04
C HIS A 111 -2.40 -20.01 -15.51
N GLN A 112 -3.23 -19.05 -15.94
CA GLN A 112 -3.20 -18.49 -17.30
C GLN A 112 -1.84 -17.84 -17.61
N GLN A 113 -1.30 -17.09 -16.65
CA GLN A 113 0.02 -16.49 -16.75
C GLN A 113 1.16 -17.49 -16.59
N ARG A 114 0.90 -18.75 -16.23
CA ARG A 114 1.90 -19.77 -15.89
C ARG A 114 2.85 -19.28 -14.79
N ALA A 115 2.29 -18.54 -13.82
CA ALA A 115 3.04 -18.05 -12.68
C ALA A 115 3.32 -19.17 -11.68
N ILE A 116 4.49 -19.10 -11.03
CA ILE A 116 4.88 -20.05 -9.98
C ILE A 116 4.01 -19.87 -8.74
N PHE A 117 3.68 -18.61 -8.45
CA PHE A 117 2.74 -18.24 -7.40
C PHE A 117 2.11 -16.88 -7.69
N ILE A 118 0.99 -16.64 -7.03
CA ILE A 118 0.45 -15.31 -6.78
C ILE A 118 0.52 -15.03 -5.27
N LYS A 119 1.02 -13.85 -4.88
CA LYS A 119 1.09 -13.38 -3.49
C LYS A 119 0.10 -12.23 -3.30
N ILE A 120 -0.60 -12.23 -2.17
CA ILE A 120 -1.48 -11.14 -1.74
C ILE A 120 -1.12 -10.77 -0.29
N ASP A 121 -1.34 -9.52 0.09
CA ASP A 121 -1.19 -9.02 1.47
C ASP A 121 -2.22 -7.92 1.78
N PRO A 122 -3.53 -8.22 1.66
CA PRO A 122 -4.60 -7.26 1.88
C PRO A 122 -4.63 -6.77 3.34
N ASP A 123 -5.19 -5.59 3.57
CA ASP A 123 -5.37 -5.02 4.91
C ASP A 123 -6.56 -5.64 5.66
N VAL A 124 -6.52 -6.97 5.84
CA VAL A 124 -7.48 -7.71 6.67
C VAL A 124 -7.00 -7.67 8.12
N ARG A 125 -7.75 -6.97 8.98
CA ARG A 125 -7.46 -6.91 10.41
C ARG A 125 -7.77 -8.25 11.08
N LEU A 126 -6.76 -8.89 11.65
CA LEU A 126 -6.91 -10.12 12.45
C LEU A 126 -7.24 -9.85 13.93
N GLY A 127 -6.97 -8.64 14.40
CA GLY A 127 -7.23 -8.19 15.77
C GLY A 127 -6.53 -6.87 16.07
N ILE A 128 -6.74 -6.35 17.28
CA ILE A 128 -6.02 -5.20 17.85
C ILE A 128 -5.32 -5.61 19.15
N GLY A 129 -4.31 -4.84 19.57
CA GLY A 129 -3.47 -5.17 20.72
C GLY A 129 -2.22 -5.96 20.35
N VAL A 130 -1.49 -6.44 21.35
CA VAL A 130 -0.29 -7.26 21.15
C VAL A 130 -0.73 -8.73 21.04
N PRO A 131 -0.43 -9.44 19.94
CA PRO A 131 -0.80 -10.86 19.80
C PRO A 131 -0.26 -11.71 20.97
N GLY A 132 -1.14 -12.51 21.58
CA GLY A 132 -0.85 -13.30 22.78
C GLY A 132 -0.75 -12.50 24.10
N GLY A 133 -1.00 -11.18 24.06
CA GLY A 133 -0.99 -10.30 25.21
C GLY A 133 -2.36 -10.17 25.89
N PRO A 134 -2.42 -9.57 27.10
CA PRO A 134 -3.67 -9.39 27.85
C PRO A 134 -4.66 -8.44 27.18
N ASP A 135 -4.17 -7.54 26.31
CA ASP A 135 -4.98 -6.56 25.58
C ASP A 135 -5.31 -7.03 24.15
N GLU A 136 -5.04 -8.29 23.81
CA GLU A 136 -5.41 -8.85 22.50
C GLU A 136 -6.92 -8.93 22.35
N LEU A 137 -7.42 -8.30 21.30
CA LEU A 137 -8.83 -8.36 20.90
C LEU A 137 -8.87 -8.89 19.46
N PRO A 138 -9.14 -10.21 19.27
CA PRO A 138 -9.23 -10.79 17.94
C PRO A 138 -10.41 -10.23 17.15
N ASP A 139 -10.26 -10.20 15.82
CA ASP A 139 -11.32 -9.82 14.90
C ASP A 139 -11.95 -11.08 14.27
N PRO A 140 -13.21 -11.42 14.58
CA PRO A 140 -13.87 -12.61 14.05
C PRO A 140 -13.94 -12.64 12.51
N THR A 141 -14.06 -11.48 11.87
CA THR A 141 -14.08 -11.38 10.40
C THR A 141 -12.71 -11.75 9.84
N GLY A 142 -11.65 -11.21 10.43
CA GLY A 142 -10.27 -11.52 10.06
C GLY A 142 -9.93 -13.00 10.22
N GLN A 143 -10.35 -13.61 11.34
CA GLN A 143 -10.16 -15.04 11.58
C GLN A 143 -10.89 -15.90 10.54
N ALA A 144 -12.15 -15.58 10.24
CA ALA A 144 -12.91 -16.30 9.22
C ALA A 144 -12.31 -16.15 7.79
N VAL A 145 -11.67 -15.02 7.49
CA VAL A 145 -10.91 -14.83 6.24
C VAL A 145 -9.66 -15.70 6.22
N GLU A 146 -8.89 -15.72 7.32
CA GLU A 146 -7.69 -16.54 7.45
C GLU A 146 -7.99 -18.03 7.26
N GLU A 147 -9.04 -18.53 7.90
CA GLU A 147 -9.50 -19.92 7.76
C GLU A 147 -9.89 -20.27 6.32
N ASP A 148 -10.65 -19.39 5.64
CA ASP A 148 -11.09 -19.60 4.25
C ASP A 148 -9.90 -19.57 3.26
N LEU A 149 -8.90 -18.72 3.50
CA LEU A 149 -7.64 -18.71 2.74
C LEU A 149 -6.89 -20.04 2.89
N GLN A 150 -6.72 -20.53 4.12
CA GLN A 150 -6.06 -21.80 4.41
C GLN A 150 -6.82 -22.98 3.77
N ALA A 151 -8.14 -23.02 3.94
CA ALA A 151 -9.01 -24.04 3.34
C ALA A 151 -8.95 -24.03 1.80
N SER A 152 -8.74 -22.85 1.21
CA SER A 152 -8.60 -22.67 -0.26
C SER A 152 -7.18 -22.95 -0.78
N GLY A 153 -6.27 -23.38 0.09
CA GLY A 153 -4.90 -23.77 -0.26
C GLY A 153 -3.89 -22.62 -0.34
N TRP A 154 -4.25 -21.41 0.11
CA TRP A 154 -3.29 -20.34 0.31
C TRP A 154 -2.36 -20.67 1.47
N ARG A 155 -1.12 -20.17 1.39
CA ARG A 155 -0.09 -20.41 2.39
C ARG A 155 0.56 -19.10 2.77
N TYR A 156 0.90 -18.96 4.05
CA TYR A 156 1.73 -17.85 4.51
C TYR A 156 3.07 -17.84 3.78
N SER A 157 3.45 -16.67 3.27
CA SER A 157 4.77 -16.49 2.70
C SER A 157 5.80 -16.35 3.82
N PRO A 158 6.97 -16.99 3.71
CA PRO A 158 8.07 -16.74 4.64
C PRO A 158 8.70 -15.35 4.45
N GLU A 159 8.40 -14.70 3.32
CA GLU A 159 8.87 -13.35 3.01
C GLU A 159 7.75 -12.34 3.21
N GLN A 160 7.97 -11.44 4.16
CA GLN A 160 7.10 -10.32 4.45
C GLN A 160 7.49 -9.10 3.61
N VAL A 161 6.75 -8.86 2.52
CA VAL A 161 7.00 -7.70 1.63
C VAL A 161 6.46 -6.42 2.26
N GLN A 162 5.27 -6.46 2.86
CA GLN A 162 4.65 -5.37 3.60
C GLN A 162 4.59 -5.67 5.10
N PHE A 163 4.71 -4.64 5.93
CA PHE A 163 4.54 -4.80 7.37
C PHE A 163 3.10 -5.22 7.71
N ARG A 164 2.98 -6.20 8.61
CA ARG A 164 1.70 -6.76 9.10
C ARG A 164 1.08 -5.89 10.19
N ASN A 165 1.92 -5.15 10.92
CA ASN A 165 1.51 -4.34 12.06
C ASN A 165 1.62 -2.88 11.66
N THR A 166 0.49 -2.17 11.74
CA THR A 166 0.38 -0.75 11.42
C THR A 166 -0.27 -0.03 12.60
N VAL A 167 0.21 1.16 12.92
CA VAL A 167 -0.48 2.07 13.85
C VAL A 167 -1.40 2.95 13.03
N LEU A 168 -2.71 2.81 13.25
CA LEU A 168 -3.74 3.62 12.60
C LEU A 168 -4.21 4.70 13.58
N ILE A 169 -4.36 5.92 13.07
CA ILE A 169 -4.92 7.05 13.81
C ILE A 169 -6.14 7.51 13.02
N ASP A 170 -7.32 7.46 13.64
CA ASP A 170 -8.55 7.96 13.04
C ASP A 170 -8.57 9.49 13.07
N LEU A 171 -8.47 10.13 11.90
CA LEU A 171 -8.40 11.58 11.76
C LEU A 171 -9.78 12.27 11.72
N VAL A 172 -10.88 11.54 11.89
CA VAL A 172 -12.23 12.13 11.98
C VAL A 172 -12.37 13.00 13.24
N HIS A 173 -11.59 12.71 14.28
CA HIS A 173 -11.62 13.44 15.53
C HIS A 173 -10.90 14.81 15.45
N PRO A 174 -11.40 15.82 16.18
CA PRO A 174 -10.69 17.09 16.35
C PRO A 174 -9.28 16.92 16.92
N GLU A 175 -8.37 17.82 16.56
CA GLU A 175 -6.96 17.78 17.01
C GLU A 175 -6.82 17.69 18.53
N GLU A 176 -7.67 18.39 19.29
CA GLU A 176 -7.64 18.36 20.76
C GLU A 176 -7.91 16.96 21.32
N GLU A 177 -8.85 16.23 20.74
CA GLU A 177 -9.18 14.84 21.10
C GLU A 177 -8.04 13.90 20.73
N LEU A 178 -7.48 14.06 19.51
CA LEU A 178 -6.32 13.29 19.05
C LEU A 178 -5.13 13.46 19.97
N LEU A 179 -4.85 14.69 20.42
CA LEU A 179 -3.78 14.95 21.37
C LEU A 179 -4.11 14.33 22.74
N ALA A 180 -5.35 14.46 23.22
CA ALA A 180 -5.76 13.98 24.53
C ALA A 180 -5.53 12.48 24.73
N VAL A 181 -5.74 11.66 23.69
CA VAL A 181 -5.53 10.20 23.74
C VAL A 181 -4.06 9.79 23.68
N MET A 182 -3.14 10.68 23.29
CA MET A 182 -1.71 10.37 23.28
C MET A 182 -1.14 10.20 24.70
N LYS A 183 0.01 9.51 24.83
CA LYS A 183 0.76 9.52 26.10
C LYS A 183 1.19 10.94 26.46
N GLN A 184 1.17 11.28 27.75
CA GLN A 184 1.53 12.63 28.24
C GLN A 184 2.89 13.13 27.72
N LYS A 185 3.90 12.25 27.68
CA LYS A 185 5.24 12.56 27.16
C LYS A 185 5.22 12.95 25.68
N THR A 186 4.37 12.31 24.88
CA THR A 186 4.20 12.64 23.45
C THR A 186 3.66 14.05 23.28
N ARG A 187 2.54 14.39 23.94
CA ARG A 187 1.97 15.74 23.91
C ARG A 187 2.97 16.81 24.37
N TYR A 188 3.70 16.51 25.45
CA TYR A 188 4.72 17.40 25.99
C TYR A 188 5.82 17.68 24.96
N ASN A 189 6.33 16.65 24.30
CA ASN A 189 7.39 16.79 23.29
C ASN A 189 6.94 17.58 22.05
N ILE A 190 5.69 17.38 21.58
CA ILE A 190 5.13 18.16 20.47
C ILE A 190 5.16 19.66 20.80
N ARG A 191 4.64 20.04 21.98
CA ARG A 191 4.63 21.44 22.43
C ARG A 191 6.03 21.98 22.69
N LEU A 192 6.93 21.15 23.23
CA LEU A 192 8.31 21.52 23.49
C LEU A 192 9.06 21.83 22.19
N ALA A 193 8.87 21.03 21.14
CA ALA A 193 9.50 21.27 19.84
C ALA A 193 9.11 22.65 19.27
N ALA A 194 7.82 22.96 19.24
CA ALA A 194 7.33 24.28 18.82
C ALA A 194 7.91 25.42 19.69
N LYS A 195 7.89 25.26 21.03
CA LYS A 195 8.47 26.24 21.97
C LYS A 195 9.99 26.44 21.78
N LYS A 196 10.69 25.41 21.30
CA LYS A 196 12.13 25.45 21.00
C LYS A 196 12.45 26.04 19.63
N GLY A 197 11.44 26.51 18.89
CA GLY A 197 11.61 27.16 17.59
C GLY A 197 11.64 26.20 16.41
N VAL A 198 11.18 24.96 16.59
CA VAL A 198 10.95 24.06 15.45
C VAL A 198 9.72 24.50 14.69
N THR A 199 9.84 24.64 13.38
CA THR A 199 8.74 24.96 12.47
C THR A 199 8.62 23.86 11.42
N VAL A 200 7.43 23.67 10.84
CA VAL A 200 7.21 22.69 9.76
C VAL A 200 6.64 23.42 8.56
N ARG A 201 7.23 23.18 7.39
CA ARG A 201 6.76 23.72 6.10
C ARG A 201 6.52 22.60 5.09
N PRO A 202 5.66 22.82 4.09
CA PRO A 202 5.66 22.00 2.88
C PRO A 202 7.06 22.00 2.26
N GLY A 203 7.52 20.82 1.86
CA GLY A 203 8.74 20.68 1.08
C GLY A 203 8.51 21.00 -0.40
N GLU A 204 9.58 21.32 -1.09
CA GLU A 204 9.63 21.54 -2.53
C GLU A 204 10.40 20.40 -3.21
N VAL A 205 10.39 20.37 -4.55
CA VAL A 205 11.17 19.39 -5.33
C VAL A 205 12.67 19.48 -4.98
N ALA A 206 13.17 20.67 -4.67
CA ALA A 206 14.55 20.89 -4.24
C ALA A 206 14.89 20.22 -2.89
N ASP A 207 13.89 19.97 -2.02
CA ASP A 207 14.10 19.33 -0.72
C ASP A 207 14.23 17.80 -0.83
N LEU A 208 13.84 17.18 -1.95
CA LEU A 208 13.80 15.71 -2.08
C LEU A 208 15.18 15.06 -1.90
N GLU A 209 16.24 15.74 -2.32
CA GLU A 209 17.61 15.27 -2.11
C GLU A 209 17.96 15.18 -0.64
N THR A 210 17.69 16.26 0.10
CA THR A 210 17.93 16.33 1.54
C THR A 210 17.09 15.30 2.27
N LEU A 211 15.82 15.10 1.88
CA LEU A 211 14.95 14.08 2.46
C LEU A 211 15.50 12.66 2.25
N TYR A 212 16.04 12.36 1.07
CA TYR A 212 16.69 11.07 0.84
C TYR A 212 17.94 10.90 1.70
N GLN A 213 18.77 11.94 1.82
CA GLN A 213 19.97 11.90 2.68
C GLN A 213 19.59 11.61 4.14
N MET A 214 18.62 12.32 4.70
CA MET A 214 18.10 12.08 6.06
C MET A 214 17.58 10.65 6.24
N TYR A 215 16.87 10.14 5.23
CA TYR A 215 16.35 8.77 5.25
C TYR A 215 17.47 7.72 5.19
N ALA A 216 18.49 7.93 4.37
CA ALA A 216 19.67 7.07 4.26
C ALA A 216 20.52 7.07 5.55
N GLU A 217 20.72 8.23 6.17
CA GLU A 217 21.38 8.33 7.47
C GLU A 217 20.61 7.56 8.55
N THR A 218 19.28 7.71 8.55
CA THR A 218 18.39 6.97 9.44
C THR A 218 18.46 5.46 9.21
N SER A 219 18.52 5.01 7.95
CA SER A 219 18.64 3.59 7.64
C SER A 219 19.96 2.98 8.08
N ILE A 220 21.06 3.74 7.98
CA ILE A 220 22.38 3.32 8.48
C ILE A 220 22.37 3.23 10.00
N ARG A 221 21.84 4.25 10.68
CA ARG A 221 21.79 4.31 12.14
C ARG A 221 20.94 3.18 12.73
N ASP A 222 19.79 2.91 12.12
CA ASP A 222 18.79 1.98 12.66
C ASP A 222 18.88 0.57 12.01
N GLY A 223 19.78 0.39 11.04
CA GLY A 223 20.18 -0.92 10.51
C GLY A 223 19.19 -1.58 9.55
N PHE A 224 18.46 -0.80 8.73
CA PHE A 224 17.53 -1.35 7.73
C PHE A 224 17.95 -1.05 6.29
N VAL A 225 17.52 -1.90 5.36
CA VAL A 225 17.85 -1.78 3.93
C VAL A 225 16.85 -0.87 3.23
N ILE A 226 17.37 0.06 2.43
CA ILE A 226 16.56 0.95 1.58
C ILE A 226 16.89 0.73 0.10
N ARG A 227 15.99 1.17 -0.77
CA ARG A 227 16.25 1.25 -2.21
C ARG A 227 17.25 2.36 -2.53
N ASP A 228 17.80 2.34 -3.74
CA ASP A 228 18.71 3.39 -4.17
C ASP A 228 18.01 4.76 -4.27
N ARG A 229 18.84 5.80 -4.35
CA ARG A 229 18.42 7.19 -4.45
C ARG A 229 17.46 7.44 -5.61
N ALA A 230 17.76 6.91 -6.80
CA ALA A 230 16.96 7.15 -7.99
C ALA A 230 15.54 6.60 -7.82
N TYR A 231 15.39 5.45 -7.15
CA TYR A 231 14.11 4.86 -6.80
C TYR A 231 13.23 5.79 -5.98
N TYR A 232 13.75 6.34 -4.87
CA TYR A 232 12.95 7.21 -4.01
C TYR A 232 12.62 8.55 -4.67
N LEU A 233 13.59 9.19 -5.33
CA LEU A 233 13.34 10.46 -6.01
C LEU A 233 12.30 10.31 -7.11
N GLN A 234 12.37 9.23 -7.91
CA GLN A 234 11.38 8.95 -8.93
C GLN A 234 10.00 8.64 -8.33
N LEU A 235 9.94 7.86 -7.26
CA LEU A 235 8.70 7.55 -6.55
C LEU A 235 8.04 8.84 -6.01
N TRP A 236 8.78 9.60 -5.20
CA TRP A 236 8.28 10.83 -4.58
C TRP A 236 7.85 11.84 -5.63
N ASN A 237 8.70 12.11 -6.64
CA ASN A 237 8.35 13.06 -7.69
C ASN A 237 7.11 12.63 -8.48
N SER A 238 6.95 11.34 -8.76
CA SER A 238 5.78 10.83 -9.48
C SER A 238 4.48 11.04 -8.70
N PHE A 239 4.47 10.74 -7.40
CA PHE A 239 3.28 10.90 -6.56
C PHE A 239 3.01 12.36 -6.21
N ILE A 240 4.04 13.20 -6.02
CA ILE A 240 3.88 14.65 -5.83
C ILE A 240 3.26 15.27 -7.09
N SER A 241 3.74 14.90 -8.27
CA SER A 241 3.21 15.41 -9.55
C SER A 241 1.76 14.98 -9.78
N ALA A 242 1.36 13.82 -9.25
CA ALA A 242 -0.02 13.34 -9.28
C ALA A 242 -0.91 13.96 -8.18
N GLY A 243 -0.36 14.83 -7.31
CA GLY A 243 -1.08 15.40 -6.18
C GLY A 243 -1.46 14.37 -5.11
N MET A 244 -0.71 13.27 -4.99
CA MET A 244 -0.93 12.16 -4.06
C MET A 244 0.19 12.01 -3.01
N ALA A 245 1.15 12.94 -3.01
CA ALA A 245 2.14 13.03 -1.96
C ALA A 245 2.53 14.48 -1.66
N LYS A 246 2.88 14.73 -0.40
CA LYS A 246 3.36 16.02 0.10
C LYS A 246 4.58 15.81 0.99
N PRO A 247 5.75 16.37 0.63
CA PRO A 247 6.88 16.41 1.54
C PRO A 247 6.62 17.42 2.66
N LEU A 248 7.06 17.12 3.87
CA LEU A 248 7.06 18.02 5.01
C LEU A 248 8.48 18.09 5.57
N VAL A 249 8.97 19.32 5.79
CA VAL A 249 10.31 19.58 6.32
C VAL A 249 10.17 20.30 7.65
N ALA A 250 10.75 19.72 8.71
CA ALA A 250 10.89 20.35 10.00
C ALA A 250 12.23 21.09 10.07
N GLU A 251 12.20 22.36 10.46
CA GLU A 251 13.37 23.24 10.52
C GLU A 251 13.58 23.79 11.91
N TRP A 252 14.85 23.93 12.30
CA TRP A 252 15.27 24.64 13.50
C TRP A 252 16.35 25.66 13.14
N GLY A 253 16.09 26.94 13.39
CA GLY A 253 17.01 28.02 12.99
C GLY A 253 17.25 28.09 11.47
N GLY A 254 16.24 27.73 10.67
CA GLY A 254 16.33 27.66 9.20
C GLY A 254 17.12 26.48 8.65
N GLN A 255 17.54 25.53 9.51
CA GLN A 255 18.19 24.29 9.09
C GLN A 255 17.20 23.13 9.15
N PRO A 256 17.05 22.34 8.07
CA PRO A 256 16.29 21.10 8.09
C PRO A 256 16.83 20.11 9.14
N VAL A 257 15.97 19.64 10.04
CA VAL A 257 16.31 18.68 11.11
C VAL A 257 15.56 17.36 11.02
N ALA A 258 14.43 17.34 10.32
CA ALA A 258 13.69 16.12 10.00
C ALA A 258 12.81 16.36 8.78
N GLY A 259 12.36 15.28 8.16
CA GLY A 259 11.36 15.36 7.13
C GLY A 259 10.71 14.03 6.83
N LEU A 260 9.60 14.10 6.11
CA LEU A 260 8.85 12.93 5.66
C LEU A 260 8.19 13.23 4.31
N VAL A 261 7.86 12.18 3.58
CA VAL A 261 6.99 12.27 2.40
C VAL A 261 5.67 11.60 2.75
N LEU A 262 4.63 12.40 2.94
CA LEU A 262 3.29 11.94 3.24
C LEU A 262 2.61 11.55 1.93
N PHE A 263 2.22 10.28 1.79
CA PHE A 263 1.36 9.84 0.69
C PHE A 263 -0.09 9.84 1.14
N HIS A 264 -1.02 10.15 0.24
CA HIS A 264 -2.45 10.16 0.55
C HIS A 264 -3.26 9.64 -0.63
N PHE A 265 -4.32 8.89 -0.32
CA PHE A 265 -5.26 8.32 -1.28
C PHE A 265 -6.55 7.91 -0.57
N ALA A 266 -7.70 8.21 -1.19
CA ALA A 266 -9.03 7.77 -0.75
C ALA A 266 -9.41 8.07 0.72
N GLY A 267 -8.99 9.24 1.21
CA GLY A 267 -9.22 9.76 2.56
C GLY A 267 -8.46 11.06 2.75
#